data_AF-A0A2H9PJJ1-F1
#
_entry.id   AF-A0A2H9PJJ1-F1
#
_cell.length_a   1.000
_cell.length_b   1.000
_cell.length_c   1.000
_cell.angle_alpha   90.00
_cell.angle_beta   90.00
_cell.angle_gamma   90.00
#
_symmetry.space_group_name_H-M   'P 1'
#
loop_
_entity.id
_entity.type
_entity.pdbx_description
1 polymer ?
#
loop_
_entity_poly.entity_id
_entity_poly.type
_entity_poly.pdbx_seq_one_letter_code
_entity_poly.pdbx_strand_id
1 'polypeptide(L)'
;IAEETDGYVGADLENLAREAAMLALRDSMEVKEVKKKYFDEALKKVRASVGKGDVERYRKVEEQYLRSAKAALVKDASYLG
;
A
#
# COMPACT_ATOMS: atom_id res chain seq x y z
N ILE A 1 -5.93 12.75 0.41
CA ILE A 1 -5.95 11.27 0.51
C ILE A 1 -4.70 10.66 -0.10
N ALA A 2 -4.55 10.59 -1.43
CA ALA A 2 -3.40 9.92 -2.05
C ALA A 2 -2.03 10.43 -1.56
N GLU A 3 -1.88 11.76 -1.43
CA GLU A 3 -0.67 12.40 -0.92
C GLU A 3 -0.39 12.12 0.57
N GLU A 4 -1.41 11.70 1.34
CA GLU A 4 -1.33 11.44 2.78
C GLU A 4 -1.13 9.94 3.09
N THR A 5 -1.17 9.09 2.05
CA THR A 5 -1.12 7.63 2.17
C THR A 5 0.19 7.04 1.63
N ASP A 6 1.30 7.77 1.72
CA ASP A 6 2.61 7.22 1.39
C ASP A 6 2.94 6.02 2.30
N GLY A 7 3.45 4.94 1.69
CA GLY A 7 3.73 3.67 2.37
C GLY A 7 2.50 2.79 2.66
N TYR A 8 1.28 3.23 2.34
CA TYR A 8 0.09 2.38 2.46
C TYR A 8 0.08 1.35 1.33
N VAL A 9 -0.20 0.09 1.67
CA VAL A 9 -0.49 -0.95 0.67
C VAL A 9 -2.00 -1.09 0.45
N GLY A 10 -2.41 -1.91 -0.52
CA GLY A 10 -3.82 -2.11 -0.86
C GLY A 10 -4.71 -2.46 0.35
N ALA A 11 -4.22 -3.34 1.23
CA ALA A 11 -4.93 -3.70 2.47
C ALA A 11 -5.10 -2.52 3.43
N ASP A 12 -4.09 -1.64 3.54
CA ASP A 12 -4.17 -0.46 4.39
C ASP A 12 -5.19 0.56 3.84
N LEU A 13 -5.21 0.74 2.52
CA LEU A 13 -6.17 1.61 1.84
C LEU A 13 -7.61 1.08 1.97
N GLU A 14 -7.80 -0.23 1.85
CA GLU A 14 -9.11 -0.87 2.10
C GLU A 14 -9.56 -0.61 3.55
N ASN A 15 -8.67 -0.85 4.52
CA ASN A 15 -8.97 -0.63 5.93
C ASN A 15 -9.27 0.85 6.23
N LEU A 16 -8.52 1.77 5.60
CA LEU A 16 -8.76 3.21 5.71
C LEU A 16 -10.15 3.59 5.21
N ALA A 17 -10.56 3.10 4.03
CA ALA A 17 -11.88 3.35 3.48
C ALA A 17 -13.00 2.77 4.35
N ARG A 18 -12.78 1.56 4.89
CA ARG A 18 -13.70 0.90 5.82
C ARG A 18 -13.88 1.71 7.10
N GLU A 19 -12.80 2.15 7.73
CA GLU A 19 -12.89 2.95 8.96
C GLU A 19 -13.56 4.31 8.71
N ALA A 20 -13.29 4.96 7.58
CA ALA A 20 -13.99 6.19 7.18
C ALA A 20 -15.50 5.98 7.02
N ALA A 21 -15.93 4.87 6.40
CA ALA A 21 -17.34 4.53 6.29
C ALA A 21 -17.98 4.23 7.66
N MET A 22 -17.27 3.51 8.54
CA MET A 22 -17.76 3.23 9.91
C MET A 22 -17.86 4.49 10.76
N LEU A 23 -16.95 5.45 10.59
CA LEU A 23 -17.03 6.77 11.24
C LEU A 23 -18.25 7.56 10.74
N ALA A 24 -18.53 7.53 9.44
CA ALA A 24 -19.73 8.16 8.88
C ALA A 24 -21.02 7.57 9.45
N LEU A 25 -21.12 6.23 9.50
CA LEU A 25 -22.28 5.54 10.06
C LEU A 25 -22.47 5.79 11.56
N ARG A 26 -21.37 5.96 12.31
CA ARG A 26 -21.41 6.31 13.73
C ARG A 26 -21.92 7.74 13.98
N ASP A 27 -21.65 8.66 13.05
CA ASP A 27 -22.14 10.04 13.10
C ASP A 27 -23.64 10.12 12.74
N SER A 28 -24.08 9.38 11.73
CA SER A 28 -25.50 9.22 11.39
C SER A 28 -25.76 7.92 10.64
N MET A 29 -26.73 7.13 11.10
CA MET A 29 -27.15 5.89 10.42
C MET A 29 -27.81 6.14 9.05
N GLU A 30 -28.32 7.35 8.80
CA GLU A 30 -28.97 7.71 7.53
C GLU A 30 -27.99 8.32 6.51
N VAL A 31 -26.70 8.35 6.83
CA VAL A 31 -25.68 8.93 5.96
C VAL A 31 -25.61 8.18 4.62
N LYS A 32 -25.59 8.93 3.52
CA LYS A 32 -25.50 8.37 2.16
C LYS A 32 -24.11 8.52 1.53
N GLU A 33 -23.27 9.37 2.10
CA GLU A 33 -21.98 9.75 1.52
C GLU A 33 -20.90 9.85 2.61
N VAL A 34 -19.70 9.36 2.29
CA VAL A 34 -18.52 9.51 3.14
C VAL A 34 -17.78 10.78 2.74
N LYS A 35 -17.86 11.81 3.58
CA LYS A 35 -17.15 13.09 3.39
C LYS A 35 -15.68 12.99 3.80
N LYS A 36 -14.85 13.90 3.27
CA LYS A 36 -13.41 13.99 3.57
C LYS A 36 -13.10 13.99 5.08
N LYS A 37 -13.93 14.63 5.91
CA LYS A 37 -13.74 14.66 7.38
C LYS A 37 -13.55 13.27 8.01
N TYR A 38 -14.25 12.25 7.49
CA TYR A 38 -14.15 10.89 8.04
C TYR A 38 -12.87 10.19 7.59
N PHE A 39 -12.34 10.51 6.41
CA PHE A 39 -11.03 10.05 5.99
C PHE A 39 -9.92 10.70 6.82
N ASP A 40 -10.04 12.01 7.09
CA ASP A 40 -9.08 12.74 7.94
C ASP A 40 -9.05 12.17 9.37
N GLU A 41 -10.20 11.71 9.89
CA GLU A 41 -10.27 10.98 11.15
C GLU A 41 -9.74 9.54 11.06
N ALA A 42 -10.06 8.81 9.98
CA ALA A 42 -9.59 7.45 9.77
C ALA A 42 -8.05 7.40 9.64
N LEU A 43 -7.43 8.39 9.00
CA LEU A 43 -5.96 8.51 8.88
C LEU A 43 -5.25 8.64 10.24
N LYS A 44 -5.95 9.11 11.29
CA LYS A 44 -5.38 9.15 12.64
C LYS A 44 -5.32 7.76 13.28
N LYS A 45 -6.18 6.84 12.84
CA LYS A 45 -6.35 5.49 13.40
C LYS A 45 -5.66 4.40 12.57
N VAL A 46 -5.73 4.50 11.25
CA VAL A 46 -5.15 3.53 10.32
C VAL A 46 -3.77 4.01 9.91
N ARG A 47 -2.74 3.18 10.11
CA ARG A 47 -1.34 3.48 9.76
C ARG A 47 -0.90 2.60 8.60
N ALA A 48 0.07 3.09 7.83
CA ALA A 48 0.78 2.27 6.85
C ALA A 48 1.37 1.03 7.53
N SER A 49 1.16 -0.13 6.92
CA SER A 49 1.74 -1.39 7.40
C SER A 49 3.18 -1.60 6.94
N VAL A 50 3.60 -0.91 5.87
CA VAL A 50 4.94 -1.01 5.29
C VAL A 50 5.72 0.25 5.59
N GLY A 51 6.81 0.12 6.36
CA GLY A 51 7.71 1.22 6.69
C GLY A 51 8.84 1.39 5.68
N LYS A 52 9.59 2.50 5.82
CA LYS A 52 10.77 2.77 4.97
C LYS A 52 11.83 1.67 5.03
N GLY A 53 12.01 1.05 6.21
CA GLY A 53 12.94 -0.07 6.40
C GLY A 53 12.52 -1.33 5.63
N ASP A 54 11.21 -1.60 5.56
CA ASP A 54 10.68 -2.73 4.80
C ASP A 54 10.90 -2.52 3.30
N VAL A 55 10.63 -1.32 2.80
CA VAL A 55 10.89 -0.95 1.39
C VAL A 55 12.36 -1.13 1.04
N GLU A 56 13.27 -0.64 1.88
CA GLU A 56 14.71 -0.79 1.64
C GLU A 56 15.14 -2.27 1.65
N ARG A 57 14.59 -3.07 2.58
CA ARG A 57 14.85 -4.51 2.65
C ARG A 57 14.38 -5.21 1.37
N TYR A 58 13.16 -4.95 0.91
CA TYR A 58 12.63 -5.55 -0.32
C TYR A 58 13.46 -5.13 -1.55
N ARG A 59 13.87 -3.86 -1.63
CA ARG A 59 14.74 -3.40 -2.71
C ARG A 59 16.08 -4.13 -2.73
N LYS A 60 16.71 -4.33 -1.57
CA LYS A 60 17.97 -5.10 -1.48
C LYS A 60 17.80 -6.54 -1.96
N VAL A 61 16.69 -7.19 -1.60
CA VAL A 61 16.37 -8.55 -2.08
C VAL A 61 16.21 -8.55 -3.60
N GLU A 62 15.50 -7.57 -4.15
CA GLU A 62 15.30 -7.45 -5.61
C GLU A 62 16.63 -7.26 -6.36
N GLU A 63 17.48 -6.34 -5.90
CA GLU A 63 18.75 -6.03 -6.55
C GLU A 63 19.74 -7.19 -6.48
N GLN A 64 19.87 -7.82 -5.32
CA GLN A 64 20.91 -8.83 -5.08
C GLN A 64 20.53 -10.20 -5.64
N TYR A 65 19.25 -10.57 -5.61
CA TYR A 65 18.82 -11.94 -5.92
C TYR A 65 17.94 -12.02 -7.17
N LEU A 66 16.99 -11.10 -7.34
CA LEU A 66 16.03 -11.22 -8.44
C LEU A 66 16.62 -10.69 -9.76
N ARG A 67 17.31 -9.55 -9.75
CA ARG A 67 17.93 -8.99 -10.97
C ARG A 67 19.07 -9.86 -11.50
N SER A 68 19.94 -10.33 -10.62
CA SER A 68 21.06 -11.22 -10.96
C SER A 68 20.56 -12.55 -11.54
N ALA A 69 19.55 -13.18 -10.92
CA ALA A 69 18.92 -14.39 -11.43
C ALA A 69 18.22 -14.16 -12.78
N LYS A 70 17.48 -13.05 -12.94
CA LYS A 70 16.82 -12.71 -14.22
C LYS A 70 17.84 -12.48 -15.34
N ALA A 71 18.95 -11.80 -15.05
CA ALA A 71 20.00 -11.55 -16.02
C ALA A 71 20.72 -12.84 -16.45
N ALA A 72 20.98 -13.77 -15.52
CA ALA A 72 21.53 -15.08 -15.85
C ALA A 72 20.60 -15.89 -16.77
N LEU A 73 19.29 -15.93 -16.48
CA LEU A 73 18.30 -16.62 -17.32
C LEU A 73 18.19 -16.02 -18.72
N VAL A 74 18.24 -14.69 -18.85
CA VAL A 74 18.22 -14.01 -20.16
C VAL A 74 19.48 -14.32 -20.97
N LYS A 75 20.64 -14.40 -20.31
CA LYS A 75 21.91 -14.73 -20.97
C LYS A 75 21.89 -16.15 -21.54
N ASP A 76 21.43 -17.14 -20.76
CA ASP A 76 21.33 -18.53 -21.24
C ASP A 76 20.33 -18.69 -22.39
N ALA A 77 19.19 -18.00 -22.35
CA ALA A 77 18.20 -18.03 -23.44
C ALA A 77 18.74 -17.43 -24.76
N SER A 78 19.66 -16.47 -24.68
CA SER A 78 20.27 -15.83 -25.86
C SER A 78 21.33 -16.69 -26.58
N TYR A 79 21.90 -17.70 -25.91
CA TYR A 79 22.90 -18.60 -26.51
C TYR A 79 22.29 -19.78 -27.29
N LEU A 80 20.96 -19.96 -27.23
CA LEU A 80 20.23 -21.05 -27.90
C LEU A 80 19.57 -20.61 -29.23
N GLY A 81 19.83 -19.38 -29.69
CA GLY A 81 19.35 -18.83 -30.97
C GLY A 81 20.35 -18.93 -32.09
#